data_AF-A0A383CV51-F1
#
_entry.id   AF-A0A383CV51-F1
#
_cell.length_a   1.000
_cell.length_b   1.000
_cell.length_c   1.000
_cell.angle_alpha   90.00
_cell.angle_beta   90.00
_cell.angle_gamma   90.00
#
_symmetry.space_group_name_H-M   'P 1'
#
loop_
_entity.id
_entity.type
_entity.pdbx_description
1 polymer ?
#
loop_
_entity_poly.entity_id
_entity_poly.type
_entity_poly.pdbx_seq_one_letter_code
_entity_poly.pdbx_strand_id
1 'polypeptide(L)' 'MSTLYTTKATALAGRNGKVSTDDGLLSLELSYPKEMGGTGAATNPEQLFAAGYSACFSNAIL' A
#
# COMPACT_ATOMS: atom_id res chain seq x y z
N MET A 1 -22.89 -7.34 -14.20
CA MET A 1 -22.36 -6.51 -13.08
C MET A 1 -21.68 -5.29 -13.67
N SER A 2 -21.91 -4.11 -13.09
CA SER A 2 -21.22 -2.88 -13.44
C SER A 2 -20.23 -2.50 -12.34
N THR A 3 -19.10 -1.91 -12.73
CA THR A 3 -18.09 -1.42 -11.79
C THR A 3 -18.56 -0.10 -11.18
N LEU A 4 -18.66 -0.02 -9.84
CA LEU A 4 -19.05 1.21 -9.13
C LEU A 4 -17.87 2.15 -8.88
N TYR A 5 -16.68 1.60 -8.65
CA TYR A 5 -15.47 2.35 -8.34
C TYR A 5 -14.22 1.67 -8.92
N THR A 6 -13.23 2.47 -9.33
CA THR A 6 -11.93 2.01 -9.83
C THR A 6 -10.86 3.04 -9.48
N THR A 7 -9.67 2.56 -9.12
CA THR A 7 -8.47 3.38 -8.89
C THR A 7 -7.26 2.65 -9.48
N LYS A 8 -6.15 3.36 -9.68
CA LYS A 8 -4.86 2.79 -10.11
C LYS A 8 -3.76 3.29 -9.20
N ALA A 9 -2.75 2.45 -8.97
CA ALA A 9 -1.52 2.86 -8.31
C ALA A 9 -0.31 2.49 -9.18
N THR A 10 0.70 3.35 -9.17
CA THR A 10 1.97 3.11 -9.86
C THR A 10 3.08 3.02 -8.81
N ALA A 11 3.86 1.94 -8.86
CA ALA A 11 5.07 1.79 -8.07
C ALA A 11 6.31 2.04 -8.94
N LEU A 12 7.23 2.87 -8.45
CA LEU A 12 8.53 3.13 -9.06
C LEU A 12 9.62 2.58 -8.12
N ALA A 13 10.61 1.89 -8.69
CA ALA A 13 11.73 1.27 -7.97
C ALA A 13 11.37 0.15 -6.96
N GLY A 14 10.22 -0.51 -7.12
CA GLY A 14 9.88 -1.72 -6.37
C GLY A 14 9.73 -1.49 -4.86
N ARG A 15 10.31 -2.36 -4.03
CA ARG A 15 10.19 -2.33 -2.55
C ARG A 15 11.05 -1.27 -1.84
N ASN A 16 11.97 -0.62 -2.58
CA ASN A 16 12.79 0.49 -2.11
C ASN A 16 12.59 1.67 -3.06
N GLY A 17 11.42 2.29 -2.97
CA GLY A 17 10.98 3.23 -3.97
C GLY A 17 9.72 3.94 -3.52
N LYS A 18 8.85 4.29 -4.47
CA LYS A 18 7.64 5.05 -4.18
C LYS A 18 6.43 4.41 -4.83
N VAL A 19 5.30 4.42 -4.14
CA VAL A 19 3.99 4.07 -4.70
C VAL A 19 3.05 5.25 -4.58
N SER A 20 2.28 5.52 -5.63
CA SER A 20 1.25 6.57 -5.62
C SER A 20 -0.01 6.18 -6.38
N THR A 21 -1.17 6.60 -5.88
CA THR A 21 -2.45 6.49 -6.60
C THR A 21 -2.58 7.53 -7.69
N ASP A 22 -3.43 7.27 -8.69
CA ASP A 22 -3.70 8.15 -9.83
C ASP A 22 -4.35 9.48 -9.43
N ASP A 23 -5.07 9.49 -8.32
CA ASP A 23 -5.66 10.69 -7.69
C ASP A 23 -4.73 11.39 -6.68
N GLY A 24 -3.55 10.83 -6.38
CA GLY A 24 -2.57 11.38 -5.46
C GLY A 24 -2.94 11.32 -3.97
N LEU A 25 -4.08 10.73 -3.59
CA LEU A 25 -4.48 10.60 -2.18
C LEU A 25 -3.57 9.67 -1.38
N LEU A 26 -2.95 8.70 -2.05
CA LEU A 26 -1.90 7.87 -1.48
C LEU A 26 -0.59 8.16 -2.20
N SER A 27 0.45 8.56 -1.46
CA SER A 27 1.79 8.81 -2.00
C SER A 27 2.81 8.45 -0.93
N LEU A 28 3.39 7.26 -1.03
CA LEU A 28 4.18 6.64 0.04
C LEU A 28 5.54 6.21 -0.48
N GLU A 29 6.58 6.49 0.32
CA GLU A 29 7.87 5.83 0.18
C GLU A 29 7.79 4.40 0.72
N LEU A 30 8.57 3.50 0.12
CA LEU A 30 8.68 2.10 0.46
C LEU A 30 10.13 1.77 0.80
N SER A 31 10.32 0.94 1.81
CA SER A 31 11.64 0.40 2.14
C SER A 31 11.55 -1.06 2.57
N TYR A 32 12.62 -1.83 2.34
CA TYR A 32 12.74 -3.12 3.02
C TYR A 32 12.74 -2.92 4.55
N PRO A 33 12.02 -3.77 5.28
CA PRO A 33 12.10 -3.79 6.74
C PRO A 33 13.50 -4.24 7.20
N LYS A 34 13.85 -3.94 8.45
CA LYS A 34 15.18 -4.27 9.02
C LYS A 34 15.45 -5.78 8.99
N GLU A 35 14.41 -6.57 9.18
CA GLU A 35 14.42 -8.04 9.17
C GLU A 35 14.78 -8.61 7.79
N MET A 36 14.63 -7.82 6.72
CA MET A 36 15.04 -8.16 5.36
C MET A 36 16.33 -7.42 4.93
N GLY A 37 17.08 -6.86 5.89
CA GLY A 37 18.33 -6.14 5.63
C GLY A 37 18.16 -4.71 5.11
N GLY A 38 16.96 -4.13 5.20
CA GLY A 38 16.69 -2.75 4.82
C GLY A 38 16.85 -1.74 5.95
N THR A 39 16.60 -0.47 5.64
CA THR A 39 16.62 0.61 6.64
C THR A 39 15.41 0.57 7.57
N GLY A 40 14.28 0.02 7.10
CA GLY A 40 12.99 0.10 7.78
C GLY A 40 12.49 1.53 7.97
N ALA A 41 12.94 2.48 7.15
CA ALA A 41 12.63 3.91 7.28
C ALA A 41 11.25 4.29 6.72
N ALA A 42 10.64 3.41 5.93
CA ALA A 42 9.34 3.60 5.30
C ALA A 42 8.50 2.31 5.36
N THR A 43 7.22 2.40 4.96
CA THR A 43 6.32 1.25 4.96
C THR A 43 6.70 0.22 3.88
N ASN A 44 5.98 -0.89 3.81
CA ASN A 44 6.22 -1.98 2.88
C ASN A 44 4.89 -2.62 2.39
N PRO A 45 4.92 -3.39 1.29
CA PRO A 45 3.71 -4.03 0.77
C PRO A 45 2.95 -4.90 1.77
N GLU A 46 3.66 -5.59 2.68
CA GLU A 46 3.03 -6.43 3.69
C GLU A 46 2.19 -5.60 4.67
N GLN A 47 2.71 -4.45 5.13
CA GLN A 47 1.96 -3.51 5.96
C GLN A 47 0.77 -2.90 5.22
N LEU A 48 0.93 -2.54 3.94
CA LEU A 48 -0.17 -2.00 3.12
C LEU A 48 -1.31 -3.01 2.96
N PHE A 49 -0.97 -4.28 2.71
CA PHE A 49 -1.97 -5.35 2.63
C PHE A 49 -2.67 -5.56 3.98
N ALA A 50 -1.92 -5.63 5.08
CA ALA A 50 -2.49 -5.79 6.42
C ALA A 50 -3.44 -4.64 6.80
N ALA A 51 -3.07 -3.39 6.49
CA ALA A 51 -3.90 -2.22 6.72
C ALA A 51 -5.17 -2.23 5.87
N GLY A 52 -5.04 -2.49 4.56
CA GLY A 52 -6.20 -2.57 3.65
C GLY A 52 -7.16 -3.71 4.03
N TYR A 53 -6.63 -4.89 4.36
CA TYR A 53 -7.45 -6.04 4.74
C TYR A 53 -8.18 -5.80 6.06
N SER A 54 -7.47 -5.34 7.11
CA SER A 54 -8.09 -5.09 8.42
C SER A 54 -9.20 -4.04 8.36
N ALA A 55 -8.98 -2.93 7.63
CA ALA A 55 -10.00 -1.91 7.43
C ALA A 55 -11.24 -2.46 6.68
N CYS A 56 -11.01 -3.20 5.58
CA CYS A 56 -12.09 -3.78 4.79
C CYS A 56 -12.89 -4.83 5.60
N PHE A 57 -12.20 -5.70 6.33
CA PHE A 57 -12.84 -6.73 7.14
C PHE A 57 -13.63 -6.13 8.31
N SER A 58 -13.10 -5.08 8.96
CA SER A 58 -13.84 -4.35 9.98
C SER A 58 -15.15 -3.78 9.41
N ASN A 59 -15.10 -3.19 8.21
CA ASN A 59 -16.30 -2.66 7.56
C ASN A 59 -17.32 -3.76 7.18
N ALA A 60 -16.86 -4.98 6.94
CA ALA A 60 -17.77 -6.09 6.65
C ALA A 60 -18.51 -6.61 7.89
N ILE A 61 -17.98 -6.36 9.10
CA ILE A 61 -18.60 -6.77 10.36
C ILE A 61 -19.58 -5.71 10.89
N LEU A 62 -19.24 -4.43 10.73
CA LEU A 62 -20.06 -3.29 11.16
C LEU A 62 -21.38 -3.21 10.38
#